data_AF-A0A2E9MDC8-F1
#
_entry.id   AF-A0A2E9MDC8-F1
#
_cell.length_a   1.000
_cell.length_b   1.000
_cell.length_c   1.000
_cell.angle_alpha   90.00
_cell.angle_beta   90.00
_cell.angle_gamma   90.00
#
_symmetry.space_group_name_H-M   'P 1'
#
loop_
_entity.id
_entity.type
_entity.pdbx_description
1 polymer ?
#
loop_
_entity_poly.entity_id
_entity_poly.type
_entity_poly.pdbx_seq_one_letter_code
_entity_poly.pdbx_strand_id
1 'polypeptide(L)' 'MTFWGEIDRQHVLTDEDPDVGRRAVRQVAEHLYDPKGGLIAQFEFGAAAKGRTALAIFEEWNLVDRSARVSIAAPR' A
#
# COMPACT_ATOMS: atom_id res chain seq x y z
N MET A 1 9.34 1.08 15.10
CA MET A 1 8.10 1.82 14.80
C MET A 1 7.37 1.07 13.70
N THR A 2 6.04 0.97 13.76
CA THR A 2 5.22 0.28 12.75
C THR A 2 4.59 1.34 11.84
N PHE A 3 4.61 1.12 10.53
CA PHE A 3 4.04 2.04 9.56
C PHE A 3 2.54 1.78 9.35
N TRP A 4 1.75 2.85 9.27
CA TRP A 4 0.33 2.81 8.96
C TRP A 4 0.13 3.07 7.46
N GLY A 5 -0.24 2.04 6.70
CA GLY A 5 -0.27 2.03 5.24
C GLY A 5 -1.51 2.66 4.61
N GLU A 6 -2.07 3.70 5.21
CA GLU A 6 -3.24 4.39 4.65
C GLU A 6 -2.86 5.17 3.37
N ILE A 7 -3.83 5.29 2.45
CA ILE A 7 -3.70 5.93 1.14
C ILE A 7 -4.86 6.91 0.93
N ASP A 8 -4.66 7.92 0.09
CA ASP A 8 -5.62 9.00 -0.17
C ASP A 8 -7.03 8.47 -0.51
N ARG A 9 -7.94 8.75 0.41
CA ARG A 9 -9.37 8.38 0.37
C ARG A 9 -10.22 9.23 -0.58
N GLN A 10 -9.72 10.39 -0.97
CA GLN A 10 -10.46 11.38 -1.77
C GLN A 10 -10.17 11.23 -3.26
N HIS A 11 -8.91 11.02 -3.65
CA HIS A 11 -8.52 10.96 -5.07
C HIS A 11 -8.11 9.57 -5.52
N VAL A 12 -7.42 8.79 -4.68
CA VAL A 12 -6.93 7.47 -5.08
C VAL A 12 -8.04 6.44 -4.93
N LEU A 13 -8.67 6.35 -3.75
CA LEU A 13 -9.73 5.36 -3.52
C LEU A 13 -11.00 5.57 -4.36
N THR A 14 -11.21 6.76 -4.91
CA THR A 14 -12.37 7.10 -5.75
C THR A 14 -12.12 6.88 -7.25
N ASP A 15 -10.88 6.57 -7.64
CA ASP A 15 -10.48 6.36 -9.04
C ASP A 15 -10.94 4.98 -9.56
N GLU A 16 -11.39 4.94 -10.81
CA GLU A 16 -11.85 3.72 -11.49
C GLU A 16 -10.70 2.81 -11.94
N ASP A 17 -9.50 3.35 -12.14
CA ASP A 17 -8.28 2.62 -12.49
C ASP A 17 -7.59 2.10 -11.22
N PRO A 18 -7.59 0.77 -10.97
CA PRO A 18 -6.92 0.20 -9.79
C PRO A 18 -5.41 0.43 -9.77
N ASP A 19 -4.79 0.67 -10.93
CA ASP A 19 -3.35 0.94 -11.01
C ASP A 19 -2.99 2.31 -10.40
N VAL A 20 -3.93 3.25 -10.29
CA VAL A 20 -3.74 4.48 -9.50
C VAL A 20 -3.45 4.12 -8.04
N GLY A 21 -4.21 3.18 -7.48
CA GLY A 21 -3.98 2.64 -6.14
C GLY A 21 -2.61 1.99 -5.99
N ARG A 22 -2.22 1.14 -6.95
CA ARG A 22 -0.91 0.47 -6.94
C ARG A 22 0.25 1.46 -6.99
N ARG A 23 0.16 2.46 -7.88
CA ARG A 23 1.17 3.52 -8.01
C ARG A 23 1.30 4.33 -6.72
N ALA A 24 0.17 4.71 -6.11
CA ALA A 24 0.15 5.44 -4.84
C ALA A 24 0.85 4.66 -3.72
N VAL A 25 0.56 3.36 -3.58
CA VAL A 25 1.25 2.50 -2.59
C VAL A 25 2.76 2.48 -2.82
N ARG A 26 3.21 2.25 -4.07
CA ARG A 26 4.64 2.20 -4.40
C ARG A 26 5.33 3.52 -4.09
N GLN A 27 4.70 4.64 -4.43
CA GLN A 27 5.23 5.97 -4.14
C GLN A 27 5.36 6.21 -2.63
N VAL A 28 4.34 5.90 -1.85
CA VAL A 28 4.39 6.04 -0.38
C VAL A 28 5.47 5.12 0.21
N ALA A 29 5.54 3.87 -0.26
CA ALA A 29 6.51 2.91 0.22
C ALA A 29 7.95 3.35 -0.05
N GLU A 30 8.24 3.84 -1.26
CA GLU A 30 9.56 4.35 -1.66
C GLU A 30 10.07 5.46 -0.74
N HIS A 31 9.18 6.32 -0.25
CA HIS A 31 9.57 7.51 0.49
C HIS A 31 9.48 7.33 2.01
N LEU A 32 8.57 6.50 2.51
CA LEU A 32 8.18 6.49 3.93
C LEU A 32 8.25 5.11 4.62
N TYR A 33 8.22 4.00 3.89
CA TYR A 33 8.13 2.68 4.49
C TYR A 33 9.52 2.08 4.76
N ASP A 34 9.76 1.69 6.03
CA ASP A 34 10.95 0.90 6.43
C ASP A 34 10.53 -0.55 6.77
N PRO A 35 10.99 -1.54 5.98
CA PRO A 35 10.68 -2.95 6.20
C PRO A 35 11.31 -3.58 7.46
N LYS A 36 12.21 -2.87 8.16
CA LYS A 36 12.67 -3.28 9.50
C LYS A 36 11.56 -3.16 10.56
N GLY A 37 10.52 -2.36 10.27
CA GLY A 37 9.30 -2.27 11.07
C GLY A 37 8.21 -3.25 10.64
N GLY A 38 7.01 -3.01 11.16
CA GLY A 38 5.78 -3.64 10.68
C GLY A 38 4.99 -2.73 9.73
N LEU A 39 4.02 -3.32 9.03
CA LEU A 39 3.03 -2.61 8.22
C LEU A 39 1.63 -2.94 8.73
N ILE A 40 0.81 -1.93 8.97
CA ILE A 40 -0.64 -2.07 9.13
C ILE A 40 -1.28 -1.49 7.87
N ALA A 41 -1.65 -2.35 6.93
CA ALA A 41 -2.46 -1.96 5.80
C ALA A 41 -3.93 -1.96 6.26
N GLN A 42 -4.42 -0.79 6.67
CA GLN A 42 -5.82 -0.54 7.02
C GLN A 42 -6.16 0.87 6.55
N PHE A 43 -7.37 1.06 6.04
CA PHE A 43 -7.90 2.37 5.70
C PHE A 43 -9.42 2.36 5.76
N GLU A 44 -9.98 3.53 6.02
CA GLU A 44 -11.42 3.76 5.93
C GLU A 44 -11.82 4.08 4.49
N PHE A 45 -12.99 3.62 4.07
CA PHE A 45 -13.55 3.97 2.76
C PHE A 45 -15.00 4.45 2.87
N GLY A 46 -15.35 5.43 2.04
CA GLY A 46 -16.70 5.99 1.94
C GLY A 46 -17.48 5.45 0.74
N ALA A 47 -18.72 5.92 0.55
CA ALA A 47 -19.62 5.45 -0.52
C ALA A 47 -19.08 5.61 -1.95
N ALA A 48 -18.17 6.58 -2.16
CA ALA A 48 -17.55 6.82 -3.47
C ALA A 48 -16.34 5.92 -3.77
N ALA A 49 -15.87 5.14 -2.79
CA ALA A 49 -14.70 4.30 -2.97
C ALA A 49 -14.96 3.19 -4.01
N LYS A 50 -13.97 2.95 -4.86
CA LYS A 50 -14.00 1.90 -5.86
C LYS A 50 -13.40 0.64 -5.26
N GLY A 51 -14.23 -0.39 -5.09
CA GLY A 51 -13.82 -1.65 -4.46
C GLY A 51 -12.61 -2.30 -5.14
N ARG A 52 -12.50 -2.20 -6.47
CA ARG A 52 -11.34 -2.69 -7.23
C ARG A 52 -10.05 -1.96 -6.84
N THR A 53 -10.12 -0.64 -6.68
CA THR A 53 -8.98 0.19 -6.30
C THR A 53 -8.60 -0.03 -4.84
N ALA A 54 -9.57 -0.15 -3.94
CA ALA A 54 -9.34 -0.53 -2.54
C ALA A 54 -8.62 -1.90 -2.44
N LEU A 55 -9.10 -2.91 -3.17
CA LEU A 55 -8.47 -4.23 -3.17
C LEU A 55 -7.03 -4.17 -3.71
N ALA A 56 -6.81 -3.43 -4.81
CA ALA A 56 -5.49 -3.25 -5.40
C ALA A 56 -4.50 -2.60 -4.42
N ILE A 57 -4.93 -1.67 -3.58
CA ILE A 57 -4.10 -1.06 -2.53
C ILE A 57 -3.65 -2.12 -1.51
N PHE A 58 -4.58 -2.95 -1.02
CA PHE A 58 -4.24 -4.02 -0.06
C PHE A 58 -3.27 -5.04 -0.66
N GLU A 59 -3.53 -5.49 -1.89
CA GLU A 59 -2.67 -6.43 -2.61
C GLU A 59 -1.26 -5.86 -2.82
N GLU A 60 -1.18 -4.58 -3.21
CA GLU A 60 0.11 -3.95 -3.47
C GLU A 60 0.93 -3.76 -2.19
N TRP A 61 0.31 -3.38 -1.08
CA TRP A 61 1.00 -3.31 0.21
C TRP A 61 1.57 -4.66 0.64
N ASN A 62 0.80 -5.74 0.47
CA ASN A 62 1.26 -7.10 0.75
C ASN A 62 2.43 -7.51 -0.16
N LEU A 63 2.40 -7.14 -1.44
CA LEU A 63 3.49 -7.39 -2.38
C LEU A 63 4.76 -6.62 -1.99
N VAL A 64 4.63 -5.34 -1.66
CA VAL A 64 5.75 -4.47 -1.23
C VAL A 64 6.39 -5.02 0.05
N ASP A 65 5.60 -5.30 1.10
CA ASP A 65 6.11 -5.81 2.37
C ASP A 65 6.80 -7.17 2.19
N ARG A 66 6.19 -8.10 1.44
CA ARG A 66 6.79 -9.40 1.15
C ARG A 66 8.11 -9.28 0.38
N SER A 67 8.14 -8.45 -0.66
CA SER A 67 9.34 -8.26 -1.51
C SER A 67 10.49 -7.63 -0.73
N ALA A 68 10.17 -6.68 0.15
CA ALA A 68 11.14 -6.05 1.02
C ALA A 68 11.70 -7.04 2.06
N ARG A 69 10.85 -7.90 2.64
CA ARG A 69 11.29 -8.95 3.59
C ARG A 69 12.20 -9.99 2.94
N VAL A 70 11.88 -10.42 1.72
CA VAL A 70 12.76 -11.33 0.95
C VAL A 70 14.12 -10.69 0.71
N SER A 71 14.16 -9.42 0.32
CA SER A 71 15.40 -8.68 0.08
C SER A 71 16.28 -8.58 1.33
N ILE A 72 15.69 -8.43 2.52
CA ILE A 72 16.43 -8.40 3.79
C ILE A 72 16.98 -9.78 4.17
N ALA A 73 16.21 -10.84 3.90
CA ALA A 73 16.56 -12.20 4.29
C ALA A 73 17.61 -12.86 3.38
N ALA A 74 17.85 -12.32 2.18
CA ALA A 74 18.83 -12.85 1.24
C ALA A 74 20.27 -12.65 1.77
N PRO A 75 21.12 -13.70 1.78
CA PRO A 75 22.52 -13.56 2.16
C PRO A 75 23.26 -12.64 1.17
N ARG A 76 24.04 -11.70 1.71
CA ARG A 76 24.86 -10.74 0.94
C ARG A 76 25.99 -11.41 0.18
#